data_AF-A0A6F8PV70-F1
#
_entry.id   AF-A0A6F8PV70-F1
#
_cell.length_a   1.000
_cell.length_b   1.000
_cell.length_c   1.000
_cell.angle_alpha   90.00
_cell.angle_beta   90.00
_cell.angle_gamma   90.00
#
_symmetry.space_group_name_H-M   'P 1'
#
loop_
_entity.id
_entity.type
_entity.pdbx_description
1 polymer ?
#
loop_
_entity_poly.entity_id
_entity_poly.type
_entity_poly.pdbx_seq_one_letter_code
_entity_poly.pdbx_strand_id
1 'polypeptide(L)'
;MQIPDSSLSPFDIWRKRTLFACKRGNIETELLLLAFIQQLNPITNDQQRLIDAFLNENEQDLFHWLIKPIKSPRLAHHSQAPQNYHGLISEIQQVYLKIQ
;
A
#
# COMPACT_ATOMS: atom_id res chain seq x y z
N MET A 1 -39.44 -8.14 -6.19
CA MET A 1 -38.18 -7.39 -6.00
C MET A 1 -37.12 -8.38 -5.56
N GLN A 2 -36.17 -8.71 -6.45
CA GLN A 2 -34.98 -9.48 -6.05
C GLN A 2 -34.04 -8.52 -5.32
N ILE A 3 -33.74 -8.84 -4.06
CA ILE A 3 -32.65 -8.19 -3.33
C ILE A 3 -31.37 -8.63 -4.06
N PRO A 4 -30.52 -7.72 -4.57
CA PRO A 4 -29.28 -8.12 -5.20
C PRO A 4 -28.44 -8.88 -4.17
N ASP A 5 -27.98 -10.06 -4.55
CA ASP A 5 -27.08 -10.91 -3.76
C ASP A 5 -25.88 -10.06 -3.34
N SER A 6 -25.92 -9.59 -2.11
CA SER A 6 -25.01 -8.61 -1.53
C SER A 6 -23.84 -9.32 -0.85
N SER A 7 -23.46 -10.48 -1.40
CA SER A 7 -22.27 -11.20 -0.99
C SER A 7 -21.05 -10.47 -1.55
N LEU A 8 -20.30 -9.83 -0.65
CA LEU A 8 -19.02 -9.22 -0.99
C LEU A 8 -18.08 -10.30 -1.54
N SER A 9 -17.38 -10.01 -2.63
CA SER A 9 -16.37 -10.95 -3.13
C SER A 9 -15.25 -11.11 -2.09
N PRO A 10 -14.49 -12.23 -2.12
CA PRO A 10 -13.33 -12.40 -1.25
C PRO A 10 -12.35 -11.23 -1.33
N PHE A 11 -12.19 -10.66 -2.53
CA PHE A 11 -11.37 -9.48 -2.75
C PHE A 11 -11.94 -8.23 -2.08
N ASP A 12 -13.26 -8.00 -2.14
CA ASP A 12 -13.90 -6.86 -1.47
C ASP A 12 -13.77 -6.94 0.05
N ILE A 13 -13.86 -8.16 0.60
CA ILE A 13 -13.65 -8.42 2.03
C ILE A 13 -12.20 -8.11 2.40
N TRP A 14 -11.24 -8.61 1.63
CA TRP A 14 -9.81 -8.32 1.83
C TRP A 14 -9.56 -6.81 1.76
N ARG A 15 -9.98 -6.15 0.67
CA ARG A 15 -9.83 -4.69 0.48
C ARG A 15 -10.36 -3.90 1.65
N LYS A 16 -11.57 -4.20 2.13
CA LYS A 16 -12.15 -3.50 3.28
C LYS A 16 -11.27 -3.61 4.51
N ARG A 17 -10.77 -4.81 4.83
CA ARG A 17 -9.83 -5.02 5.95
C ARG A 17 -8.52 -4.28 5.74
N THR A 18 -7.96 -4.34 4.53
CA THR A 18 -6.70 -3.70 4.18
C THR A 18 -6.78 -2.18 4.26
N LEU A 19 -7.91 -1.57 3.89
CA LEU A 19 -8.15 -0.13 4.07
C LEU A 19 -8.11 0.28 5.55
N PHE A 20 -8.59 -0.55 6.47
CA PHE A 20 -8.43 -0.28 7.90
C PHE A 20 -6.96 -0.37 8.35
N ALA A 21 -6.19 -1.30 7.77
CA ALA A 21 -4.75 -1.44 8.05
C ALA A 21 -3.89 -0.31 7.43
N CYS A 22 -4.46 0.52 6.55
CA CYS A 22 -3.79 1.70 6.01
C CYS A 22 -3.77 2.88 6.98
N LYS A 23 -4.51 2.84 8.10
CA LYS A 23 -4.49 3.92 9.11
C LYS A 23 -3.10 4.06 9.74
N ARG A 24 -2.54 5.28 9.78
CA ARG A 24 -1.19 5.58 10.30
C ARG A 24 -1.16 6.89 11.10
N GLY A 25 -0.09 7.13 11.85
CA GLY A 25 0.15 8.42 12.49
C GLY A 25 0.59 9.50 11.48
N ASN A 26 1.25 9.09 10.39
CA ASN A 26 1.67 9.94 9.28
C ASN A 26 0.60 10.03 8.19
N ILE A 27 0.00 11.22 8.04
CA ILE A 27 -1.11 11.45 7.10
C ILE A 27 -0.71 11.29 5.62
N GLU A 28 0.51 11.66 5.24
CA GLU A 28 0.99 11.52 3.85
C GLU A 28 1.08 10.04 3.45
N THR A 29 1.63 9.22 4.33
CA THR A 29 1.73 7.76 4.17
C THR A 29 0.34 7.12 4.13
N GLU A 30 -0.56 7.52 5.03
CA GLU A 30 -1.93 7.02 5.05
C GLU A 30 -2.67 7.32 3.75
N LEU A 31 -2.63 8.57 3.26
CA LEU A 31 -3.33 8.97 2.04
C LEU A 31 -2.82 8.22 0.81
N LEU A 32 -1.51 8.00 0.71
CA LEU A 32 -0.90 7.21 -0.37
C LEU A 32 -1.40 5.77 -0.39
N LEU A 33 -1.37 5.11 0.77
CA LEU A 33 -1.79 3.73 0.91
C LEU A 33 -3.29 3.58 0.62
N LEU A 34 -4.12 4.48 1.16
CA LEU A 34 -5.56 4.47 0.90
C LEU A 34 -5.86 4.63 -0.58
N ALA A 35 -5.24 5.63 -1.24
CA ALA A 35 -5.45 5.87 -2.66
C ALA A 35 -5.04 4.65 -3.51
N PHE A 36 -3.90 4.03 -3.20
CA PHE A 36 -3.44 2.83 -3.90
C PHE A 36 -4.43 1.67 -3.72
N ILE A 37 -4.80 1.31 -2.49
CA ILE A 37 -5.70 0.16 -2.22
C ILE A 37 -7.09 0.35 -2.85
N GLN A 38 -7.61 1.59 -2.86
CA GLN A 38 -8.89 1.90 -3.48
C GLN A 38 -8.90 1.68 -5.00
N GLN A 39 -7.79 1.96 -5.68
CA GLN A 39 -7.68 1.89 -7.14
C GLN A 39 -7.32 0.50 -7.67
N LEU A 40 -6.98 -0.45 -6.80
CA LEU A 40 -6.63 -1.80 -7.24
C LEU A 40 -7.76 -2.43 -8.08
N ASN A 41 -7.41 -3.36 -8.95
CA ASN A 41 -8.35 -4.35 -9.43
C ASN A 41 -8.19 -5.62 -8.58
N PRO A 42 -9.09 -6.62 -8.68
CA PRO A 42 -8.85 -7.90 -8.05
C PRO A 42 -7.46 -8.45 -8.40
N ILE A 43 -6.66 -8.72 -7.37
CA ILE A 43 -5.27 -9.19 -7.46
C ILE A 43 -5.13 -10.60 -6.89
N THR A 44 -4.02 -11.26 -7.21
CA THR A 44 -3.73 -12.62 -6.74
C THR A 44 -3.52 -12.67 -5.22
N ASN A 45 -3.68 -13.86 -4.63
CA ASN A 45 -3.43 -14.06 -3.20
C ASN A 45 -1.96 -13.78 -2.82
N ASP A 46 -1.00 -13.96 -3.74
CA ASP A 46 0.40 -13.63 -3.50
C ASP A 46 0.62 -12.13 -3.39
N GLN A 47 -0.03 -11.34 -4.27
CA GLN A 47 0.00 -9.88 -4.20
C GLN A 47 -0.68 -9.37 -2.93
N GLN A 48 -1.80 -9.98 -2.52
CA GLN A 48 -2.48 -9.63 -1.26
C GLN A 48 -1.57 -9.89 -0.06
N ARG A 49 -0.89 -11.05 -0.01
CA ARG A 49 0.07 -11.37 1.05
C ARG A 49 1.27 -10.42 1.08
N LEU A 50 1.77 -9.99 -0.08
CA LEU A 50 2.85 -9.01 -0.16
C LEU A 50 2.42 -7.66 0.41
N ILE A 51 1.21 -7.20 0.08
CA ILE A 51 0.63 -5.96 0.60
C ILE A 51 0.39 -6.07 2.11
N ASP A 52 -0.16 -7.18 2.59
CA ASP A 52 -0.40 -7.40 4.01
C ASP A 52 0.93 -7.42 4.79
N ALA A 53 1.99 -8.03 4.25
CA ALA A 53 3.33 -7.99 4.84
C ALA A 53 3.88 -6.56 4.86
N PHE A 54 3.78 -5.83 3.75
CA PHE A 54 4.22 -4.44 3.64
C PHE A 54 3.52 -3.54 4.67
N LEU A 55 2.21 -3.68 4.87
CA LEU A 55 1.47 -2.90 5.86
C LEU A 55 1.84 -3.26 7.32
N ASN A 56 2.43 -4.42 7.57
CA ASN A 56 2.91 -4.76 8.91
C ASN A 56 4.30 -4.19 9.22
N GLU A 57 4.96 -3.56 8.25
CA GLU A 57 6.22 -2.85 8.48
C GLU A 57 6.01 -1.63 9.38
N ASN A 58 7.09 -1.20 10.04
CA ASN A 58 7.00 -0.08 10.96
C ASN A 58 6.76 1.25 10.21
N GLU A 59 6.16 2.20 10.92
CA GLU A 59 5.74 3.47 10.36
C GLU A 59 6.90 4.31 9.82
N GLN A 60 8.06 4.28 10.49
CA GLN A 60 9.22 5.04 10.05
C GLN A 60 9.73 4.51 8.71
N ASP A 61 9.87 3.19 8.57
CA ASP A 61 10.34 2.56 7.34
C ASP A 61 9.38 2.81 6.18
N LEU A 62 8.07 2.64 6.40
CA LEU A 62 7.04 2.95 5.40
C LEU A 62 7.13 4.39 4.92
N PHE A 63 7.24 5.35 5.84
CA PHE A 63 7.41 6.76 5.48
C PHE A 63 8.70 6.99 4.66
N HIS A 64 9.82 6.39 5.09
CA HIS A 64 11.09 6.54 4.39
C HIS A 64 11.04 5.96 2.97
N TRP A 65 10.45 4.79 2.78
CA TRP A 65 10.41 4.13 1.48
C TRP A 65 9.41 4.77 0.51
N LEU A 66 8.29 5.27 1.01
CA LEU A 66 7.24 5.85 0.17
C LEU A 66 7.51 7.32 -0.18
N ILE A 67 8.03 8.11 0.76
CA ILE A 67 8.13 9.57 0.62
C ILE A 67 9.52 10.03 0.17
N LYS A 68 10.60 9.39 0.64
CA LYS A 68 11.95 9.86 0.31
C LYS A 68 12.40 9.29 -1.05
N PRO A 69 12.93 10.13 -1.95
CA PRO A 69 13.48 9.63 -3.20
C PRO A 69 14.67 8.71 -2.90
N ILE A 70 14.65 7.51 -3.49
CA ILE A 70 15.66 6.44 -3.38
C ILE A 70 17.09 6.94 -3.71
N LYS A 71 17.22 8.12 -4.31
CA LYS A 71 18.48 8.73 -4.79
C LYS A 71 19.17 9.67 -3.79
N SER A 72 19.05 9.46 -2.48
CA SER A 72 19.90 10.18 -1.52
C SER A 72 21.06 9.29 -1.07
N PRO A 73 22.30 9.46 -1.60
CA PRO A 73 23.44 8.59 -1.32
C PRO A 73 24.01 8.74 0.11
N ARG A 74 23.25 9.34 1.04
CA ARG A 74 23.69 9.62 2.43
C ARG A 74 22.75 9.08 3.50
N LEU A 75 21.94 8.07 3.18
CA LEU A 75 21.10 7.42 4.18
C LEU A 75 21.62 6.01 4.44
N ALA A 76 21.83 5.70 5.72
CA ALA A 76 22.39 4.46 6.24
C ALA A 76 21.64 3.22 5.71
N HIS A 77 22.26 2.03 5.79
CA HIS A 77 21.71 0.75 5.33
C HIS A 77 20.25 0.46 5.74
N HIS A 78 19.74 1.11 6.79
CA HIS A 78 18.34 1.04 7.24
C HIS A 78 17.33 1.80 6.35
N SER A 79 17.77 2.50 5.31
CA SER A 79 16.91 3.33 4.46
C SER A 79 16.57 2.71 3.10
N GLN A 80 17.07 1.50 2.84
CA GLN A 80 16.75 0.77 1.62
C GLN A 80 15.63 -0.22 1.88
N ALA A 81 14.56 -0.12 1.08
CA ALA A 81 13.47 -1.08 1.16
C ALA A 81 13.95 -2.48 0.77
N PRO A 82 13.42 -3.54 1.41
CA PRO A 82 13.56 -4.90 0.94
C PRO A 82 13.22 -5.05 -0.55
N GLN A 83 14.02 -5.84 -1.28
CA GLN A 83 13.93 -5.95 -2.74
C GLN A 83 12.55 -6.41 -3.24
N ASN A 84 11.88 -7.27 -2.48
CA ASN A 84 10.53 -7.74 -2.76
C ASN A 84 9.47 -6.63 -2.74
N TYR A 85 9.73 -5.50 -2.06
CA TYR A 85 8.81 -4.36 -2.04
C TYR A 85 9.10 -3.33 -3.12
N HIS A 86 10.21 -3.41 -3.87
CA HIS A 86 10.59 -2.37 -4.83
C HIS A 86 9.51 -2.14 -5.91
N GLY A 87 8.93 -3.21 -6.44
CA GLY A 87 7.82 -3.10 -7.40
C GLY A 87 6.59 -2.42 -6.78
N LEU A 88 6.18 -2.88 -5.59
CA LEU A 88 5.03 -2.33 -4.87
C LEU A 88 5.21 -0.85 -4.51
N ILE A 89 6.39 -0.46 -4.02
CA ILE A 89 6.72 0.94 -3.69
C ILE A 89 6.62 1.80 -4.94
N SER A 90 7.18 1.35 -6.07
CA SER A 90 7.09 2.06 -7.34
C SER A 90 5.64 2.22 -7.80
N GLU A 91 4.80 1.20 -7.66
CA GLU A 91 3.37 1.28 -8.00
C GLU A 91 2.61 2.28 -7.11
N ILE A 92 2.85 2.25 -5.79
CA ILE A 92 2.23 3.19 -4.85
C ILE A 92 2.66 4.64 -5.17
N GLN A 93 3.95 4.88 -5.43
CA GLN A 93 4.45 6.21 -5.77
C GLN A 93 3.90 6.74 -7.09
N GLN A 94 3.63 5.87 -8.07
CA GLN A 94 2.98 6.28 -9.32
C GLN A 94 1.53 6.74 -9.13
N VAL A 95 0.83 6.26 -8.09
CA VAL A 95 -0.52 6.77 -7.75
C VAL A 95 -0.45 8.23 -7.32
N TYR A 96 0.57 8.62 -6.55
CA TYR A 96 0.78 10.00 -6.13
C TYR A 96 0.94 10.97 -7.32
N LEU A 97 1.75 10.58 -8.31
CA LEU A 97 2.02 11.40 -9.50
C LEU A 97 0.79 11.61 -10.39
N LYS A 98 -0.25 10.77 -10.25
CA LYS A 98 -1.53 10.92 -10.96
C LYS A 98 -2.53 11.79 -10.22
N ILE A 99 -2.31 12.05 -8.93
CA ILE A 99 -3.19 12.85 -8.08
C ILE A 99 -2.78 14.34 -8.08
N GLN A 100 -1.56 14.67 -8.53
CA GLN A 100 -1.09 16.04 -8.78
C GLN A 100 -1.57 16.57 -10.14
#